data_AF-A0A9E5N578-F1
#
_entry.id   AF-A0A9E5N578-F1
#
_cell.length_a   1.000
_cell.length_b   1.000
_cell.length_c   1.000
_cell.angle_alpha   90.00
_cell.angle_beta   90.00
_cell.angle_gamma   90.00
#
_symmetry.space_group_name_H-M   'P 1'
#
loop_
_entity.id
_entity.type
_entity.pdbx_description
1 polymer ?
#
loop_
_entity_poly.entity_id
_entity_poly.type
_entity_poly.pdbx_seq_one_letter_code
_entity_poly.pdbx_strand_id
1 'polypeptide(L)'
;MQLDYGYKMTDVFSNTHQAAITLRMGSAKISKAAKIRKMKKHYMRAARYYKKRMYKEAISEWEKVLKIDPNHKQSKELIEKAKKKMEQTAKKR
;
A
#
# COMPACT_ATOMS: atom_id res chain seq x y z
N MET A 1 42.00 21.40 -55.12
CA MET A 1 40.79 20.56 -55.19
C MET A 1 39.94 20.88 -53.98
N GLN A 2 38.93 21.73 -54.15
CA GLN A 2 37.87 21.94 -53.15
C GLN A 2 36.83 20.83 -53.37
N LEU A 3 36.53 20.07 -52.32
CA LEU A 3 35.31 19.30 -52.26
C LEU A 3 34.49 19.85 -51.10
N ASP A 4 33.69 20.83 -51.47
CA ASP A 4 32.46 21.24 -50.81
C ASP A 4 31.54 20.03 -50.73
N TYR A 5 31.15 19.60 -49.53
CA TYR A 5 29.92 18.82 -49.36
C TYR A 5 29.35 19.01 -47.95
N GLY A 6 28.54 20.07 -47.83
CA GLY A 6 27.19 19.98 -47.28
C GLY A 6 27.00 19.48 -45.85
N TYR A 7 27.12 20.41 -44.91
CA TYR A 7 26.44 20.34 -43.61
C TYR A 7 24.92 20.23 -43.79
N LYS A 8 24.32 19.14 -43.30
CA LYS A 8 22.88 19.06 -43.05
C LYS A 8 22.67 18.62 -41.60
N MET A 9 22.58 19.61 -40.72
CA MET A 9 21.91 19.42 -39.42
C MET A 9 20.47 18.98 -39.67
N THR A 10 20.10 17.85 -39.09
CA THR A 10 18.88 17.61 -38.30
C THR A 10 18.63 16.11 -38.30
N ASP A 11 19.17 15.42 -37.31
CA ASP A 11 18.38 14.40 -36.60
C ASP A 11 19.01 14.17 -35.22
N VAL A 12 18.96 15.21 -34.38
CA VAL A 12 18.91 15.02 -32.93
C VAL A 12 17.61 14.28 -32.66
N PHE A 13 17.59 12.96 -32.86
CA PHE A 13 16.76 12.02 -32.09
C PHE A 13 16.96 10.53 -32.45
N SER A 14 17.62 10.15 -33.54
CA SER A 14 17.52 8.75 -33.97
C SER A 14 18.55 7.75 -33.38
N ASN A 15 19.48 8.19 -32.54
CA ASN A 15 20.29 7.28 -31.71
C ASN A 15 19.80 7.18 -30.25
N THR A 16 18.59 7.67 -29.97
CA THR A 16 17.84 7.41 -28.73
C THR A 16 16.61 6.55 -29.02
N HIS A 17 16.76 5.53 -29.85
CA HIS A 17 15.77 4.47 -30.05
C HIS A 17 16.46 3.12 -29.79
N GLN A 18 16.76 2.75 -28.56
CA GLN A 18 16.01 1.65 -27.90
C GLN A 18 16.21 1.61 -26.37
N ALA A 19 16.97 2.53 -25.78
CA ALA A 19 17.15 2.58 -24.32
C ALA A 19 15.97 3.24 -23.58
N ALA A 20 14.90 3.63 -24.29
CA ALA A 20 13.68 4.19 -23.71
C ALA A 20 12.55 3.15 -23.51
N ILE A 21 12.75 1.90 -23.95
CA ILE A 21 11.76 0.81 -23.80
C ILE A 21 12.41 -0.42 -23.15
N THR A 22 13.28 -0.22 -22.17
CA THR A 22 13.38 -1.17 -21.05
C THR A 22 12.24 -0.87 -20.09
N LEU A 23 11.10 -1.37 -20.52
CA LEU A 23 9.89 -1.63 -19.75
C LEU A 23 10.21 -1.87 -18.26
N ARG A 24 9.90 -0.86 -17.43
CA ARG A 24 8.82 -0.98 -16.44
C ARG A 24 8.86 -2.31 -15.68
N MET A 25 9.57 -2.36 -14.55
CA MET A 25 9.18 -3.05 -13.31
C MET A 25 10.37 -3.10 -12.34
N GLY A 26 10.18 -2.61 -11.11
CA GLY A 26 11.10 -2.99 -10.03
C GLY A 26 11.01 -2.20 -8.73
N SER A 27 10.80 -0.89 -8.78
CA SER A 27 11.01 -0.05 -7.59
C SER A 27 9.75 0.30 -6.78
N ALA A 28 8.58 -0.27 -7.10
CA ALA A 28 7.36 -0.05 -6.30
C ALA A 28 7.23 -0.99 -5.07
N LYS A 29 8.11 -1.98 -4.90
CA LYS A 29 8.04 -2.95 -3.78
C LYS A 29 8.67 -2.43 -2.48
N ILE A 30 9.62 -1.50 -2.55
CA ILE A 30 10.44 -1.10 -1.40
C ILE A 30 9.64 -0.22 -0.41
N SER A 31 8.74 0.64 -0.89
CA SER A 31 7.90 1.50 -0.04
C SER A 31 6.79 0.74 0.69
N LYS A 32 6.33 -0.40 0.14
CA LYS A 32 5.24 -1.20 0.70
C LYS A 32 5.67 -1.93 1.98
N ALA A 33 6.92 -2.38 2.07
CA ALA A 33 7.42 -3.16 3.21
C ALA A 33 7.38 -2.39 4.53
N ALA A 34 7.76 -1.10 4.54
CA ALA A 34 7.70 -0.26 5.73
C ALA A 34 6.26 0.00 6.20
N LYS A 35 5.34 0.25 5.25
CA LYS A 35 3.90 0.37 5.52
C LYS A 35 3.33 -0.90 6.14
N ILE A 36 3.69 -2.08 5.62
CA ILE A 36 3.26 -3.38 6.14
C ILE A 36 3.75 -3.60 7.58
N ARG A 37 4.99 -3.20 7.91
CA ARG A 37 5.50 -3.28 9.29
C ARG A 37 4.68 -2.42 10.26
N LYS A 38 4.40 -1.16 9.90
CA LYS A 38 3.60 -0.26 10.74
C LYS A 38 2.17 -0.79 10.90
N MET A 39 1.57 -1.23 9.80
CA MET A 39 0.28 -1.89 9.75
C MET A 39 0.20 -3.12 10.67
N LYS A 40 1.19 -4.03 10.59
CA LYS A 40 1.27 -5.21 11.46
C LYS A 40 1.34 -4.83 12.95
N LYS A 41 2.04 -3.76 13.29
CA LYS A 41 2.08 -3.23 14.67
C LYS A 41 0.70 -2.77 15.16
N HIS A 42 -0.04 -2.02 14.33
CA HIS A 42 -1.41 -1.61 14.64
C HIS A 42 -2.36 -2.81 14.74
N TYR A 43 -2.22 -3.79 13.84
CA TYR A 43 -2.99 -5.03 13.87
C TYR A 43 -2.79 -5.82 15.17
N MET A 44 -1.54 -5.98 15.63
CA MET A 44 -1.24 -6.67 16.89
C MET A 44 -1.77 -5.91 18.11
N ARG A 45 -1.74 -4.57 18.08
CA ARG A 45 -2.35 -3.73 19.12
C ARG A 45 -3.86 -3.94 19.17
N ALA A 46 -4.54 -3.88 18.02
CA ALA A 46 -5.97 -4.12 17.92
C ALA A 46 -6.38 -5.51 18.45
N ALA A 47 -5.61 -6.56 18.12
CA ALA A 47 -5.84 -7.90 18.65
C ALA A 47 -5.70 -7.96 20.19
N ARG A 48 -4.78 -7.18 20.78
CA ARG A 48 -4.65 -7.06 22.24
C ARG A 48 -5.86 -6.36 22.86
N TYR A 49 -6.34 -5.26 22.25
CA TYR A 49 -7.57 -4.59 22.70
C TYR A 49 -8.79 -5.52 22.61
N TYR A 50 -8.89 -6.30 21.53
CA TYR A 50 -9.95 -7.30 21.37
C TYR A 50 -9.93 -8.35 22.48
N LYS A 51 -8.75 -8.84 22.88
CA LYS A 51 -8.60 -9.75 24.04
C LYS A 51 -9.03 -9.11 25.35
N LYS A 52 -8.79 -7.80 25.51
CA LYS A 52 -9.24 -7.02 26.68
C LYS A 52 -10.74 -6.67 26.65
N ARG A 53 -11.52 -7.18 25.68
CA ARG A 53 -12.92 -6.81 25.41
C ARG A 53 -13.11 -5.32 25.08
N MET A 54 -12.04 -4.61 24.77
CA MET A 54 -12.03 -3.22 24.35
C MET A 54 -12.33 -3.14 22.84
N TYR A 55 -13.56 -3.49 22.47
CA TYR A 55 -13.96 -3.64 21.07
C TYR A 55 -13.92 -2.32 20.30
N LYS A 56 -14.25 -1.19 20.95
CA LYS A 56 -14.20 0.15 20.33
C LYS A 56 -12.78 0.53 19.89
N GLU A 57 -11.81 0.36 20.79
CA GLU A 57 -10.40 0.66 20.50
C GLU A 57 -9.80 -0.31 19.47
N ALA A 58 -10.18 -1.60 19.55
CA ALA A 58 -9.75 -2.60 18.57
C ALA A 58 -10.19 -2.23 17.14
N ILE A 59 -11.45 -1.80 16.98
CA ILE A 59 -12.00 -1.37 15.69
C ILE A 59 -11.23 -0.15 15.17
N SER A 60 -11.00 0.87 16.01
CA SER A 60 -10.27 2.07 15.61
C SER A 60 -8.84 1.77 15.11
N GLU A 61 -8.13 0.85 15.77
CA GLU A 61 -6.79 0.44 15.34
C GLU A 61 -6.81 -0.38 14.03
N TRP A 62 -7.83 -1.23 13.81
CA TRP A 62 -8.00 -1.93 12.53
C TRP A 62 -8.44 -1.00 11.40
N GLU A 63 -9.18 0.07 11.66
CA GLU A 63 -9.50 1.08 10.66
C GLU A 63 -8.24 1.82 10.19
N LYS A 64 -7.31 2.14 11.10
CA LYS A 64 -6.00 2.70 10.73
C LYS A 64 -5.21 1.74 9.83
N VAL A 65 -5.32 0.43 10.08
CA VAL A 65 -4.74 -0.60 9.22
C VAL A 65 -5.35 -0.58 7.82
N LEU A 66 -6.68 -0.48 7.72
CA LEU A 66 -7.39 -0.39 6.43
C LEU A 66 -7.11 0.90 5.67
N LYS A 67 -6.83 2.01 6.35
CA LYS A 67 -6.35 3.25 5.71
C LYS A 67 -4.99 3.08 5.02
N ILE A 68 -4.16 2.17 5.53
CA ILE A 68 -2.83 1.88 4.95
C ILE A 68 -2.94 0.82 3.85
N ASP A 69 -3.72 -0.24 4.10
CA ASP A 69 -4.02 -1.29 3.13
C ASP A 69 -5.54 -1.56 3.08
N PRO A 70 -6.26 -0.92 2.14
CA PRO A 70 -7.71 -1.10 2.02
C PRO A 70 -8.10 -2.52 1.59
N ASN A 71 -7.14 -3.31 1.10
CA ASN A 71 -7.36 -4.70 0.69
C ASN A 71 -7.03 -5.71 1.81
N HIS A 72 -6.80 -5.25 3.05
CA HIS A 72 -6.51 -6.18 4.13
C HIS A 72 -7.78 -6.90 4.62
N LYS A 73 -8.03 -8.07 4.04
CA LYS A 73 -9.18 -8.93 4.38
C LYS A 73 -9.27 -9.25 5.88
N GLN A 74 -8.15 -9.59 6.53
CA GLN A 74 -8.16 -9.97 7.94
C GLN A 74 -8.64 -8.84 8.85
N SER A 75 -8.24 -7.58 8.60
CA SER A 75 -8.73 -6.45 9.40
C SER A 75 -10.23 -6.21 9.24
N LYS A 76 -10.78 -6.36 8.03
CA LYS A 76 -12.24 -6.24 7.82
C LYS A 76 -13.01 -7.28 8.61
N GLU A 77 -12.59 -8.55 8.52
CA GLU A 77 -13.25 -9.66 9.23
C GLU A 77 -13.19 -9.47 10.75
N LEU A 78 -12.05 -8.99 11.27
CA LEU A 78 -11.89 -8.74 12.69
C LEU A 78 -12.74 -7.57 13.20
N ILE A 79 -12.87 -6.48 12.42
CA ILE A 79 -13.78 -5.38 12.74
C ILE A 79 -15.22 -5.88 12.84
N GLU A 80 -15.66 -6.71 11.90
CA GLU A 80 -17.00 -7.28 11.92
C GLU A 80 -17.23 -8.18 13.15
N LYS A 81 -16.27 -9.06 13.47
CA LYS A 81 -16.30 -9.90 14.67
C LYS A 81 -16.36 -9.06 15.95
N ALA A 82 -15.59 -7.96 16.04
CA ALA A 82 -15.63 -7.07 17.19
C ALA A 82 -16.93 -6.28 17.31
N LYS A 83 -17.51 -5.83 16.19
CA LYS A 83 -18.85 -5.20 16.18
C LYS A 83 -19.91 -6.15 16.68
N LYS A 84 -19.94 -7.40 16.16
CA LYS A 84 -20.87 -8.44 16.61
C LYS A 84 -20.73 -8.73 18.11
N LYS A 85 -19.50 -8.89 18.62
CA LYS A 85 -19.27 -9.09 20.06
C LYS A 85 -19.71 -7.89 20.90
N MET A 86 -19.46 -6.67 20.44
CA MET A 86 -19.88 -5.45 21.13
C MET A 86 -21.41 -5.40 21.25
N GLU A 87 -22.13 -5.68 20.17
CA GLU A 87 -23.60 -5.70 20.17
C GLU A 87 -24.16 -6.81 21.07
N GLN A 88 -23.58 -8.02 21.03
CA GLN A 88 -23.97 -9.12 21.91
C GLN A 88 -23.77 -8.77 23.39
N THR A 89 -22.67 -8.10 23.74
CA THR A 89 -22.45 -7.63 25.12
C THR A 89 -23.39 -6.51 25.53
N ALA A 90 -23.85 -5.69 24.58
CA ALA A 90 -24.80 -4.62 24.85
C ALA A 90 -26.23 -5.15 25.03
N LYS A 91 -26.66 -6.12 24.21
CA LYS A 91 -27.99 -6.78 24.29
C LYS A 91 -28.18 -7.66 25.53
N LYS A 92 -27.09 -8.05 26.21
CA LYS A 92 -27.13 -8.91 27.40
C LYS A 92 -27.25 -8.14 28.73
N ARG A 93 -27.36 -6.82 28.68
CA ARG A 93 -27.64 -5.95 29.84
C ARG A 93 -29.06 -5.44 29.75
#